data_AF-A0A059DQL6-F1
#
_entry.id   AF-A0A059DQL6-F1
#
_cell.length_a   1.000
_cell.length_b   1.000
_cell.length_c   1.000
_cell.angle_alpha   90.00
_cell.angle_beta   90.00
_cell.angle_gamma   90.00
#
_symmetry.space_group_name_H-M   'P 1'
#
loop_
_entity.id
_entity.type
_entity.pdbx_description
1 polymer ?
#
loop_
_entity_poly.entity_id
_entity_poly.type
_entity_poly.pdbx_seq_one_letter_code
_entity_poly.pdbx_strand_id
1 'polypeptide(L)'
;MSDEAVVPRNIRPLEAQVVLPWEKEEDYAALYDAMVADFSPKGEAQRLLVERLAWVAWRRKRIQYAERALHLAQVSEHTGAGSDSRLTRQALIGSGVSGQAATVKDAVETGPEQDIKQGAYNAHENEDLNKAIAILESSKTKAALEAAIDLLRDDTIEWWNNVLEDEGEGDSVSERAERLLSFLSGVVREQMDDQIAAVEQRPAVRLMAWGKSLDALRLMKLLLLDGELDRQFERTLGMLLALQAKRPSEGNDS
;
A
#
# COMPACT_ATOMS: atom_id res chain seq x y z
N MET A 1 37.38 -28.75 -1.15
CA MET A 1 36.15 -29.46 -0.74
C MET A 1 36.16 -29.50 0.77
N SER A 2 35.68 -28.43 1.40
CA SER A 2 35.67 -28.31 2.85
C SER A 2 34.29 -28.77 3.31
N ASP A 3 34.31 -29.84 4.09
CA ASP A 3 33.15 -30.50 4.67
C ASP A 3 32.51 -29.55 5.69
N GLU A 4 31.53 -28.77 5.24
CA GLU A 4 30.73 -27.90 6.09
C GLU A 4 29.80 -28.80 6.90
N ALA A 5 30.31 -29.24 8.06
CA ALA A 5 29.58 -30.06 9.01
C ALA A 5 28.18 -29.46 9.23
N VAL A 6 27.17 -30.19 8.78
CA VAL A 6 25.75 -29.85 8.96
C VAL A 6 25.47 -29.88 10.46
N VAL A 7 25.61 -28.72 11.11
CA VAL A 7 25.24 -28.54 12.51
C VAL A 7 23.76 -28.89 12.65
N PRO A 8 23.37 -29.82 13.54
CA PRO A 8 21.97 -30.14 13.74
C PRO A 8 21.20 -28.88 14.12
N ARG A 9 20.22 -28.48 13.29
CA ARG A 9 19.41 -27.25 13.43
C ARG A 9 18.61 -27.13 14.73
N ASN A 10 18.68 -28.13 15.63
CA ASN A 10 17.90 -28.22 16.86
C ASN A 10 18.58 -27.68 18.11
N ILE A 11 19.78 -27.09 18.03
CA ILE A 11 20.45 -26.51 19.20
C ILE A 11 20.88 -25.06 18.87
N ARG A 12 20.12 -24.07 19.35
CA ARG A 12 20.69 -22.76 19.71
C ARG A 12 20.10 -22.28 21.04
N PRO A 13 20.89 -22.33 22.14
CA PRO A 13 20.53 -21.81 23.46
C PRO A 13 21.12 -20.41 23.75
N LEU A 14 20.43 -19.72 24.66
CA LEU A 14 20.75 -18.69 25.67
C LEU A 14 21.62 -17.44 25.38
N GLU A 15 22.60 -17.44 24.46
CA GLU A 15 23.49 -16.26 24.27
C GLU A 15 23.55 -15.72 22.82
N ALA A 16 22.78 -16.29 21.90
CA ALA A 16 22.63 -15.69 20.58
C ALA A 16 21.72 -14.47 20.71
N GLN A 17 22.26 -13.26 20.44
CA GLN A 17 21.53 -11.99 20.43
C GLN A 17 20.10 -12.19 19.89
N VAL A 18 19.13 -12.30 20.81
CA VAL A 18 17.78 -12.77 20.48
C VAL A 18 17.07 -11.70 19.66
N VAL A 19 17.37 -10.44 19.95
CA VAL A 19 16.87 -9.22 19.32
C VAL A 19 17.93 -8.71 18.33
N LEU A 20 17.52 -8.36 17.12
CA LEU A 20 18.43 -7.80 16.10
C LEU A 20 18.68 -6.30 16.37
N PRO A 21 19.75 -5.69 15.83
CA PRO A 21 20.11 -4.29 16.13
C PRO A 21 19.05 -3.24 15.81
N TRP A 22 18.10 -3.55 14.93
CA TRP A 22 17.00 -2.66 14.53
C TRP A 22 15.66 -3.01 15.21
N GLU A 23 15.64 -4.02 16.06
CA GLU A 23 14.46 -4.43 16.80
C GLU A 23 14.47 -3.81 18.19
N LYS A 24 13.27 -3.57 18.72
CA LYS A 24 13.11 -3.03 20.08
C LYS A 24 13.22 -4.17 21.09
N GLU A 25 14.17 -4.04 22.01
CA GLU A 25 14.35 -5.01 23.09
C GLU A 25 13.15 -5.05 24.03
N GLU A 26 12.50 -3.90 24.25
CA GLU A 26 11.27 -3.76 25.04
C GLU A 26 10.12 -4.62 24.50
N ASP A 27 9.95 -4.68 23.17
CA ASP A 27 8.89 -5.48 22.54
C ASP A 27 9.13 -6.99 22.75
N TYR A 28 10.39 -7.44 22.76
CA TYR A 28 10.74 -8.83 23.03
C TYR A 28 10.57 -9.16 24.52
N ALA A 29 11.01 -8.27 25.40
CA ALA A 29 10.83 -8.40 26.85
C ALA A 29 9.34 -8.52 27.20
N ALA A 30 8.49 -7.65 26.63
CA ALA A 30 7.05 -7.72 26.83
C ALA A 30 6.43 -9.04 26.35
N LEU A 31 6.88 -9.59 25.22
CA LEU A 31 6.45 -10.91 24.74
C LEU A 31 6.87 -12.02 25.70
N TYR A 32 8.11 -11.97 26.19
CA TYR A 32 8.63 -12.96 27.15
C TYR A 32 7.87 -12.88 28.48
N ASP A 33 7.66 -11.69 29.03
CA ASP A 33 6.94 -11.47 30.27
C ASP A 33 5.49 -11.97 30.18
N ALA A 34 4.82 -11.75 29.04
CA ALA A 34 3.50 -12.31 28.78
C ALA A 34 3.51 -13.85 28.82
N MET A 35 4.50 -14.49 28.18
CA MET A 35 4.64 -15.95 28.21
C MET A 35 4.96 -16.48 29.62
N VAL A 36 5.77 -15.75 30.40
CA VAL A 36 6.05 -16.08 31.81
C VAL A 36 4.79 -15.96 32.65
N ALA A 37 3.97 -14.94 32.45
CA ALA A 37 2.69 -14.77 33.13
C ALA A 37 1.73 -15.92 32.79
N ASP A 38 1.56 -16.23 31.49
CA ASP A 38 0.64 -17.27 31.01
C ASP A 38 1.00 -18.67 31.50
N PHE A 39 2.29 -19.02 31.49
CA PHE A 39 2.74 -20.37 31.83
C PHE A 39 3.24 -20.52 33.27
N SER A 40 3.50 -19.43 33.99
CA SER A 40 3.95 -19.45 35.39
C SER A 40 5.04 -20.51 35.67
N PRO A 41 6.20 -20.46 34.97
CA PRO A 41 7.20 -21.51 35.01
C PRO A 41 7.81 -21.68 36.41
N LYS A 42 7.75 -22.90 36.93
CA LYS A 42 8.30 -23.28 38.24
C LYS A 42 9.65 -23.97 38.08
N GLY A 43 10.72 -23.21 38.26
CA GLY A 43 12.11 -23.69 38.20
C GLY A 43 12.73 -23.59 36.80
N GLU A 44 14.03 -23.89 36.72
CA GLU A 44 14.86 -23.55 35.56
C GLU A 44 14.44 -24.23 34.27
N ALA A 45 14.14 -25.53 34.32
CA ALA A 45 13.73 -26.27 33.13
C ALA A 45 12.46 -25.71 32.46
N GLN A 46 11.49 -25.24 33.25
CA GLN A 46 10.28 -24.63 32.72
C GLN A 46 10.56 -23.22 32.20
N ARG A 47 11.42 -22.44 32.87
CA ARG A 47 11.83 -21.10 32.40
C ARG A 47 12.51 -21.16 31.04
N LEU A 48 13.42 -22.12 30.83
CA LEU A 48 14.10 -22.31 29.54
C LEU A 48 13.13 -22.69 28.41
N LEU A 49 12.09 -23.48 28.71
CA LEU A 49 11.05 -23.80 27.72
C LEU A 49 10.20 -22.58 27.38
N VAL A 50 9.83 -21.77 28.37
CA VAL A 50 9.09 -20.51 28.16
C VAL A 50 9.91 -19.51 27.35
N GLU A 51 11.19 -19.34 27.68
CA GLU A 51 12.14 -18.54 26.90
C GLU A 51 12.23 -19.02 25.45
N ARG A 52 12.27 -20.35 25.25
CA ARG A 52 12.27 -20.95 23.93
C ARG A 52 10.98 -20.65 23.15
N LEU A 53 9.82 -20.71 23.78
CA LEU A 53 8.54 -20.34 23.16
C LEU A 53 8.54 -18.88 22.71
N ALA A 54 8.96 -17.96 23.59
CA ALA A 54 9.09 -16.55 23.25
C ALA A 54 10.04 -16.31 22.08
N TRP A 55 11.18 -17.00 22.04
CA TRP A 55 12.13 -16.94 20.93
C TRP A 55 11.54 -17.44 19.61
N VAL A 56 10.82 -18.57 19.62
CA VAL A 56 10.16 -19.09 18.41
C VAL A 56 9.10 -18.11 17.92
N ALA A 57 8.24 -17.61 18.80
CA ALA A 57 7.22 -16.62 18.46
C ALA A 57 7.83 -15.33 17.87
N TRP A 58 8.93 -14.84 18.46
CA TRP A 58 9.67 -13.69 17.94
C TRP A 58 10.21 -13.92 16.53
N ARG A 59 10.73 -15.12 16.25
CA ARG A 59 11.18 -15.48 14.90
C ARG A 59 10.04 -15.59 13.90
N ARG A 60 8.88 -16.08 14.29
CA ARG A 60 7.68 -16.09 13.42
C ARG A 60 7.24 -14.66 13.09
N LYS A 61 7.29 -13.73 14.05
CA LYS A 61 7.06 -12.29 13.80
C LYS A 61 8.02 -11.72 12.74
N ARG A 62 9.29 -12.12 12.74
CA ARG A 62 10.25 -11.73 11.66
C ARG A 62 9.88 -12.27 10.29
N ILE A 63 9.33 -13.50 10.22
CA ILE A 63 8.88 -14.07 8.95
C ILE A 63 7.74 -13.21 8.37
N GLN A 64 6.80 -12.79 9.19
CA GLN A 64 5.71 -11.89 8.75
C GLN A 64 6.24 -10.55 8.25
N TYR A 65 7.25 -9.97 8.91
CA TYR A 65 7.90 -8.75 8.43
C TYR A 65 8.65 -8.97 7.12
N ALA A 66 9.34 -10.11 6.97
CA ALA A 66 10.03 -10.46 5.74
C ALA A 66 9.05 -10.64 4.57
N GLU A 67 7.91 -11.29 4.80
CA GLU A 67 6.84 -11.45 3.82
C GLU A 67 6.30 -10.09 3.37
N ARG A 68 5.95 -9.22 4.32
CA ARG A 68 5.52 -7.85 4.01
C ARG A 68 6.57 -7.09 3.22
N ALA A 69 7.84 -7.17 3.61
CA ALA A 69 8.93 -6.49 2.93
C ALA A 69 9.12 -7.01 1.49
N LEU A 70 8.94 -8.32 1.26
CA LEU A 70 8.98 -8.89 -0.08
C LEU A 70 7.84 -8.34 -0.96
N HIS A 71 6.61 -8.29 -0.45
CA HIS A 71 5.49 -7.68 -1.17
C HIS A 71 5.79 -6.22 -1.53
N LEU A 72 6.25 -5.41 -0.58
CA LEU A 72 6.56 -4.00 -0.82
C LEU A 72 7.70 -3.80 -1.82
N ALA A 73 8.75 -4.62 -1.75
CA ALA A 73 9.85 -4.58 -2.71
C ALA A 73 9.40 -4.95 -4.13
N GLN A 74 8.51 -5.94 -4.25
CA GLN A 74 7.97 -6.30 -5.56
C GLN A 74 7.03 -5.21 -6.09
N VAL A 75 6.18 -4.59 -5.25
CA VAL A 75 5.36 -3.45 -5.70
C VAL A 75 6.24 -2.30 -6.17
N SER A 76 7.29 -1.94 -5.43
CA SER A 76 8.16 -0.82 -5.80
C SER A 76 8.86 -1.03 -7.14
N GLU A 77 9.25 -2.26 -7.50
CA GLU A 77 9.78 -2.60 -8.83
C GLU A 77 8.80 -2.25 -9.97
N HIS A 78 7.49 -2.26 -9.72
CA HIS A 78 6.46 -1.93 -10.71
C HIS A 78 6.12 -0.43 -10.77
N THR A 79 6.56 0.36 -9.78
CA THR A 79 6.36 1.83 -9.75
C THR A 79 7.41 2.60 -10.56
N GLY A 80 8.46 1.93 -11.05
CA GLY A 80 9.52 2.53 -11.85
C GLY A 80 9.13 2.80 -13.32
N ALA A 81 9.84 3.73 -13.96
CA ALA A 81 9.63 4.11 -15.36
C ALA A 81 9.71 2.88 -16.29
N GLY A 82 8.63 2.62 -17.05
CA GLY A 82 8.54 1.55 -18.07
C GLY A 82 7.82 0.27 -17.64
N SER A 83 7.78 -0.08 -16.35
CA SER A 83 7.03 -1.25 -15.85
C SER A 83 5.53 -0.93 -15.65
N ASP A 84 5.27 0.32 -15.27
CA ASP A 84 3.97 0.92 -14.99
C ASP A 84 2.91 0.64 -16.08
N SER A 85 3.21 1.00 -17.33
CA SER A 85 2.27 0.88 -18.45
C SER A 85 1.85 -0.57 -18.74
N ARG A 86 2.74 -1.56 -18.57
CA ARG A 86 2.39 -2.96 -18.81
C ARG A 86 1.43 -3.48 -17.75
N LEU A 87 1.67 -3.14 -16.48
CA LEU A 87 0.83 -3.59 -15.37
C LEU A 87 -0.55 -2.93 -15.46
N THR A 88 -0.61 -1.62 -15.68
CA THR A 88 -1.87 -0.90 -15.91
C THR A 88 -2.63 -1.53 -17.08
N ARG A 89 -1.95 -1.86 -18.20
CA ARG A 89 -2.61 -2.55 -19.32
C ARG A 89 -3.26 -3.84 -18.88
N GLN A 90 -2.54 -4.68 -18.12
CA GLN A 90 -3.06 -5.97 -17.69
C GLN A 90 -4.22 -5.82 -16.71
N ALA A 91 -4.17 -4.81 -15.82
CA ALA A 91 -5.25 -4.50 -14.89
C ALA A 91 -6.56 -4.12 -15.61
N LEU A 92 -6.44 -3.48 -16.79
CA LEU A 92 -7.58 -3.01 -17.57
C LEU A 92 -8.07 -4.03 -18.62
N ILE A 93 -7.44 -5.20 -18.75
CA ILE A 93 -7.93 -6.26 -19.66
C ILE A 93 -9.34 -6.68 -19.22
N GLY A 94 -10.30 -6.58 -20.16
CA GLY A 94 -11.70 -6.92 -19.91
C GLY A 94 -12.53 -5.83 -19.22
N SER A 95 -11.93 -4.67 -18.89
CA SER A 95 -12.65 -3.52 -18.32
C SER A 95 -13.47 -2.73 -19.36
N GLY A 96 -13.20 -2.93 -20.66
CA GLY A 96 -13.83 -2.16 -21.74
C GLY A 96 -13.27 -0.73 -21.91
N VAL A 97 -12.36 -0.30 -21.04
CA VAL A 97 -11.72 1.02 -21.12
C VAL A 97 -10.64 1.03 -22.20
N SER A 98 -10.70 2.01 -23.10
CA SER A 98 -9.63 2.32 -24.05
C SER A 98 -8.70 3.38 -23.46
N GLY A 99 -7.41 3.09 -23.36
CA GLY A 99 -6.43 4.05 -22.84
C GLY A 99 -5.99 3.77 -21.41
N GLN A 100 -4.85 4.34 -21.05
CA GLN A 100 -4.26 4.23 -19.71
C GLN A 100 -4.18 5.64 -19.15
N ALA A 101 -4.95 5.91 -18.10
CA ALA A 101 -4.94 7.20 -17.42
C ALA A 101 -4.31 7.07 -16.02
N ALA A 102 -4.48 5.93 -15.35
CA ALA A 102 -3.84 5.67 -14.06
C ALA A 102 -2.43 5.10 -14.17
N THR A 103 -1.54 5.60 -13.32
CA THR A 103 -0.26 4.95 -13.05
C THR A 103 -0.37 3.98 -11.88
N VAL A 104 0.47 2.95 -11.86
CA VAL A 104 0.65 2.03 -10.72
C VAL A 104 1.09 2.80 -9.49
N LYS A 105 1.99 3.78 -9.65
CA LYS A 105 2.48 4.60 -8.54
C LYS A 105 1.31 5.31 -7.83
N ASP A 106 0.50 6.06 -8.58
CA ASP A 106 -0.63 6.78 -7.98
C ASP A 106 -1.64 5.81 -7.37
N ALA A 107 -1.89 4.68 -8.04
CA ALA A 107 -2.83 3.67 -7.55
C ALA A 107 -2.38 3.02 -6.22
N VAL A 108 -1.08 2.82 -5.98
CA VAL A 108 -0.59 2.22 -4.73
C VAL A 108 -0.32 3.25 -3.63
N GLU A 109 -0.07 4.51 -3.98
CA GLU A 109 0.10 5.61 -3.02
C GLU A 109 -1.25 6.11 -2.48
N THR A 110 -2.33 5.97 -3.26
CA THR A 110 -3.68 6.32 -2.80
C THR A 110 -4.46 5.13 -2.24
N GLY A 111 -5.35 5.42 -1.29
CA GLY A 111 -6.33 4.48 -0.75
C GLY A 111 -7.76 4.77 -1.23
N PRO A 112 -8.72 3.87 -0.98
CA PRO A 112 -10.12 4.04 -1.41
C PRO A 112 -10.76 5.35 -0.95
N GLU A 113 -10.47 5.81 0.26
CA GLU A 113 -11.00 7.09 0.77
C GLU A 113 -10.50 8.29 -0.02
N GLN A 114 -9.24 8.25 -0.47
CA GLN A 114 -8.66 9.32 -1.28
C GLN A 114 -9.22 9.28 -2.70
N ASP A 115 -9.43 8.09 -3.27
CA ASP A 115 -10.08 7.94 -4.57
C ASP A 115 -11.51 8.51 -4.55
N ILE A 116 -12.28 8.24 -3.49
CA ILE A 116 -13.63 8.81 -3.31
C ILE A 116 -13.59 10.34 -3.23
N LYS A 117 -12.68 10.89 -2.42
CA LYS A 117 -12.53 12.34 -2.27
C LYS A 117 -12.14 13.00 -3.59
N GLN A 118 -11.16 12.44 -4.29
CA GLN A 118 -10.72 12.94 -5.59
C GLN A 118 -11.83 12.80 -6.65
N GLY A 119 -12.56 11.70 -6.67
CA GLY A 119 -13.67 11.50 -7.59
C GLY A 119 -14.79 12.52 -7.37
N ALA A 120 -15.16 12.80 -6.12
CA ALA A 120 -16.15 13.83 -5.79
C ALA A 120 -15.66 15.23 -6.19
N TYR A 121 -14.37 15.51 -6.00
CA TYR A 121 -13.74 16.76 -6.43
C TYR A 121 -13.80 16.90 -7.96
N ASN A 122 -13.30 15.92 -8.71
CA ASN A 122 -13.33 15.92 -10.18
C ASN A 122 -14.76 16.05 -10.73
N ALA A 123 -15.76 15.45 -10.07
CA ALA A 123 -17.16 15.56 -10.49
C ALA A 123 -17.68 17.00 -10.40
N HIS A 124 -17.36 17.71 -9.31
CA HIS A 124 -17.73 19.12 -9.14
C HIS A 124 -17.06 19.99 -10.21
N GLU A 125 -15.76 19.80 -10.44
CA GLU A 125 -15.02 20.58 -11.42
C GLU A 125 -15.49 20.34 -12.85
N ASN A 126 -15.80 19.09 -13.18
CA ASN A 126 -16.39 18.77 -14.48
C ASN A 126 -17.77 19.42 -14.64
N GLU A 127 -18.57 19.53 -13.58
CA GLU A 127 -19.85 20.25 -13.64
C GLU A 127 -19.65 21.74 -13.95
N ASP A 128 -18.71 22.41 -13.29
CA ASP A 128 -18.41 23.82 -13.51
C ASP A 128 -17.79 24.07 -14.90
N LEU A 129 -16.90 23.18 -15.36
CA LEU A 129 -16.38 23.20 -16.73
C LEU A 129 -17.51 23.09 -17.77
N ASN A 130 -18.46 22.17 -17.57
CA ASN A 130 -19.60 22.00 -18.46
C ASN A 130 -20.50 23.25 -18.47
N LYS A 131 -20.73 23.89 -17.31
CA LYS A 131 -21.48 25.16 -17.23
C LYS A 131 -20.76 26.29 -17.96
N ALA A 132 -19.45 26.45 -17.76
CA ALA A 132 -18.66 27.48 -18.40
C ALA A 132 -18.68 27.34 -19.93
N ILE A 133 -18.52 26.11 -20.44
CA ILE A 133 -18.63 25.80 -21.87
C ILE A 133 -20.02 26.15 -22.41
N ALA A 134 -21.09 25.72 -21.72
CA ALA A 134 -22.47 26.00 -22.15
C ALA A 134 -22.78 27.51 -22.20
N ILE A 135 -22.25 28.31 -21.26
CA ILE A 135 -22.39 29.77 -21.27
C ILE A 135 -21.76 30.35 -22.53
N LEU A 136 -20.52 29.97 -22.86
CA LEU A 136 -19.79 30.48 -24.01
C LEU A 136 -20.35 30.00 -25.36
N GLU A 137 -20.94 28.80 -25.40
CA GLU A 137 -21.67 28.31 -26.57
C GLU A 137 -22.95 29.12 -26.82
N SER A 138 -23.62 29.57 -25.76
CA SER A 138 -24.87 30.34 -25.86
C SER A 138 -24.66 31.80 -26.24
N SER A 139 -23.55 32.42 -25.80
CA SER A 139 -23.29 33.84 -25.97
C SER A 139 -21.80 34.15 -25.88
N LYS A 140 -21.32 35.03 -26.77
CA LYS A 140 -19.92 35.49 -26.83
C LYS A 140 -19.77 36.94 -26.36
N THR A 141 -20.61 37.34 -25.40
CA THR A 141 -20.60 38.69 -24.83
C THR A 141 -19.59 38.81 -23.69
N LYS A 142 -19.24 40.04 -23.32
CA LYS A 142 -18.34 40.29 -22.18
C LYS A 142 -18.86 39.67 -20.89
N ALA A 143 -20.16 39.78 -20.64
CA ALA A 143 -20.80 39.20 -19.46
C ALA A 143 -20.75 37.65 -19.46
N ALA A 144 -20.89 37.01 -20.62
CA ALA A 144 -20.76 35.56 -20.74
C ALA A 144 -19.32 35.10 -20.52
N LEU A 145 -18.33 35.86 -21.03
CA LEU A 145 -16.92 35.61 -20.79
C LEU A 145 -16.56 35.70 -19.30
N GLU A 146 -16.97 36.78 -18.63
CA GLU A 146 -16.74 36.97 -17.19
C GLU A 146 -17.41 35.86 -16.37
N ALA A 147 -18.69 35.56 -16.65
CA ALA A 147 -19.41 34.49 -15.95
C ALA A 147 -18.81 33.10 -16.15
N ALA A 148 -18.24 32.82 -17.33
CA ALA A 148 -17.54 31.56 -17.57
C ALA A 148 -16.22 31.48 -16.80
N ILE A 149 -15.45 32.58 -16.75
CA ILE A 149 -14.19 32.65 -15.99
C ILE A 149 -14.45 32.49 -14.49
N ASP A 150 -15.50 33.10 -13.95
CA ASP A 150 -15.87 33.03 -12.53
C ASP A 150 -16.20 31.60 -12.04
N LEU A 151 -16.48 30.67 -12.97
CA LEU A 151 -16.72 29.25 -12.67
C LEU A 151 -15.44 28.40 -12.67
N LEU A 152 -14.35 28.90 -13.26
CA LEU A 152 -13.11 28.14 -13.42
C LEU A 152 -12.26 28.23 -12.15
N ARG A 153 -11.48 27.17 -11.91
CA ARG A 153 -10.48 27.16 -10.84
C ARG A 153 -9.31 28.10 -11.17
N ASP A 154 -8.69 28.65 -10.13
CA ASP A 154 -7.56 29.57 -10.23
C ASP A 154 -6.43 29.06 -11.13
N ASP A 155 -6.10 27.76 -11.09
CA ASP A 155 -5.02 27.20 -11.90
C ASP A 155 -5.39 27.07 -13.40
N THR A 156 -6.67 26.88 -13.72
CA THR A 156 -7.19 26.82 -15.08
C THR A 156 -7.21 28.24 -15.66
N ILE A 157 -7.50 29.23 -14.82
CA ILE A 157 -7.38 30.65 -15.16
C ILE A 157 -5.91 31.03 -15.35
N GLU A 158 -5.02 30.60 -14.46
CA GLU A 158 -3.57 30.82 -14.58
C GLU A 158 -3.03 30.22 -15.88
N TRP A 159 -3.40 28.97 -16.17
CA TRP A 159 -3.03 28.33 -17.43
C TRP A 159 -3.58 29.06 -18.64
N TRP A 160 -4.86 29.47 -18.60
CA TRP A 160 -5.45 30.27 -19.65
C TRP A 160 -4.71 31.59 -19.86
N ASN A 161 -4.30 32.28 -18.79
CA ASN A 161 -3.53 33.51 -18.89
C ASN A 161 -2.16 33.27 -19.56
N ASN A 162 -1.49 32.15 -19.26
CA ASN A 162 -0.25 31.79 -19.95
C ASN A 162 -0.47 31.60 -21.47
N VAL A 163 -1.58 30.96 -21.86
CA VAL A 163 -1.96 30.85 -23.29
C VAL A 163 -2.16 32.23 -23.92
N LEU A 164 -2.79 33.16 -23.19
CA LEU A 164 -2.98 34.53 -23.65
C LEU A 164 -1.67 35.32 -23.76
N GLU A 165 -0.70 35.08 -22.86
CA GLU A 165 0.63 35.70 -22.94
C GLU A 165 1.39 35.25 -24.19
N ASP A 166 1.29 33.96 -24.54
CA ASP A 166 2.00 33.38 -25.68
C ASP A 166 1.34 33.71 -27.03
N GLU A 167 0.01 33.69 -27.09
CA GLU A 167 -0.76 33.80 -28.34
C GLU A 167 -1.50 35.15 -28.50
N GLY A 168 -1.47 36.03 -27.50
CA GLY A 168 -2.19 37.31 -27.44
C GLY A 168 -3.64 37.18 -26.93
N GLU A 169 -4.28 38.30 -26.59
CA GLU A 169 -5.65 38.33 -26.01
C GLU A 169 -6.80 38.14 -27.02
N GLY A 170 -6.52 38.26 -28.32
CA GLY A 170 -7.53 38.41 -29.37
C GLY A 170 -7.96 39.87 -29.56
N ASP A 171 -8.38 40.22 -30.77
CA ASP A 171 -8.67 41.60 -31.16
C ASP A 171 -10.06 42.07 -30.70
N SER A 172 -10.92 41.14 -30.26
CA SER A 172 -12.27 41.43 -29.78
C SER A 172 -12.72 40.53 -28.63
N VAL A 173 -13.72 40.98 -27.87
CA VAL A 173 -14.34 40.18 -26.81
C VAL A 173 -14.94 38.87 -27.35
N SER A 174 -15.52 38.91 -28.54
CA SER A 174 -16.11 37.71 -29.16
C SER A 174 -15.04 36.68 -29.52
N GLU A 175 -13.90 37.14 -30.03
CA GLU A 175 -12.76 36.28 -30.36
C GLU A 175 -12.13 35.68 -29.10
N ARG A 176 -11.97 36.48 -28.04
CA ARG A 176 -11.49 35.99 -26.74
C ARG A 176 -12.41 34.92 -26.16
N ALA A 177 -13.73 35.10 -26.27
CA ALA A 177 -14.73 34.10 -25.84
C ALA A 177 -14.66 32.81 -26.67
N GLU A 178 -14.44 32.91 -28.00
CA GLU A 178 -14.25 31.74 -28.86
C GLU A 178 -12.98 30.97 -28.54
N ARG A 179 -11.88 31.67 -28.25
CA ARG A 179 -10.62 31.04 -27.89
C ARG A 179 -10.70 30.37 -26.52
N LEU A 180 -11.34 31.00 -25.54
CA LEU A 180 -11.60 30.36 -24.24
C LEU A 180 -12.48 29.12 -24.41
N LEU A 181 -13.55 29.19 -25.21
CA LEU A 181 -14.38 28.02 -25.49
C LEU A 181 -13.57 26.89 -26.14
N SER A 182 -12.72 27.19 -27.13
CA SER A 182 -11.84 26.21 -27.77
C SER A 182 -10.87 25.58 -26.76
N PHE A 183 -10.26 26.38 -25.88
CA PHE A 183 -9.36 25.92 -24.83
C PHE A 183 -10.07 25.00 -23.84
N LEU A 184 -11.25 25.40 -23.35
CA LEU A 184 -12.04 24.62 -22.38
C LEU A 184 -12.57 23.32 -23.00
N SER A 185 -13.11 23.38 -24.21
CA SER A 185 -13.74 22.24 -24.90
C SER A 185 -12.74 21.22 -25.44
N GLY A 186 -11.50 21.64 -25.72
CA GLY A 186 -10.43 20.77 -26.17
C GLY A 186 -9.52 20.35 -25.02
N VAL A 187 -8.62 21.25 -24.64
CA VAL A 187 -7.48 20.94 -23.77
C VAL A 187 -7.92 20.61 -22.34
N VAL A 188 -8.73 21.48 -21.73
CA VAL A 188 -9.16 21.28 -20.33
C VAL A 188 -10.09 20.09 -20.19
N ARG A 189 -10.98 19.87 -21.19
CA ARG A 189 -11.86 18.70 -21.23
C ARG A 189 -11.08 17.39 -21.32
N GLU A 190 -10.10 17.30 -22.22
CA GLU A 190 -9.24 16.11 -22.34
C GLU A 190 -8.51 15.81 -21.02
N GLN A 191 -7.94 16.82 -20.38
CA GLN A 191 -7.29 16.66 -19.08
C GLN A 191 -8.28 16.20 -17.98
N MET A 192 -9.50 16.76 -17.95
CA MET A 192 -10.52 16.38 -16.98
C MET A 192 -10.98 14.93 -17.18
N ASP A 193 -11.18 14.51 -18.43
CA ASP A 193 -11.53 13.14 -18.78
C ASP A 193 -10.43 12.16 -18.34
N ASP A 194 -9.16 12.50 -18.54
CA ASP A 194 -8.02 11.72 -18.06
C ASP A 194 -7.97 11.65 -16.53
N GLN A 195 -8.22 12.74 -15.82
CA GLN A 195 -8.23 12.76 -14.36
C GLN A 195 -9.35 11.90 -13.77
N ILE A 196 -10.55 11.94 -14.36
CA ILE A 196 -11.68 11.09 -13.99
C ILE A 196 -11.32 9.62 -14.25
N ALA A 197 -10.88 9.30 -15.47
CA ALA A 197 -10.50 7.96 -15.86
C ALA A 197 -9.38 7.39 -14.98
N ALA A 198 -8.40 8.22 -14.60
CA ALA A 198 -7.32 7.81 -13.70
C ALA A 198 -7.88 7.37 -12.34
N VAL A 199 -8.78 8.14 -11.72
CA VAL A 199 -9.39 7.77 -10.43
C VAL A 199 -10.19 6.47 -10.54
N GLU A 200 -10.95 6.29 -11.62
CA GLU A 200 -11.75 5.08 -11.87
C GLU A 200 -10.89 3.83 -12.09
N GLN A 201 -9.71 3.97 -12.72
CA GLN A 201 -8.81 2.85 -13.02
C GLN A 201 -7.99 2.41 -11.79
N ARG A 202 -7.69 3.31 -10.84
CA ARG A 202 -6.81 3.04 -9.68
C ARG A 202 -7.16 1.77 -8.90
N PRO A 203 -8.44 1.44 -8.58
CA PRO A 203 -8.75 0.22 -7.83
C PRO A 203 -8.30 -1.06 -8.54
N ALA A 204 -8.51 -1.16 -9.85
CA ALA A 204 -8.09 -2.32 -10.64
C ALA A 204 -6.57 -2.40 -10.74
N VAL A 205 -5.91 -1.26 -10.99
CA VAL A 205 -4.44 -1.18 -11.06
C VAL A 205 -3.80 -1.56 -9.72
N ARG A 206 -4.34 -1.05 -8.61
CA ARG A 206 -3.91 -1.37 -7.24
C ARG A 206 -4.03 -2.86 -6.96
N LEU A 207 -5.17 -3.47 -7.27
CA LEU A 207 -5.38 -4.91 -7.09
C LEU A 207 -4.36 -5.72 -7.89
N MET A 208 -4.10 -5.33 -9.13
CA MET A 208 -3.13 -6.00 -9.99
C MET A 208 -1.69 -5.85 -9.46
N ALA A 209 -1.33 -4.67 -8.95
CA ALA A 209 -0.02 -4.41 -8.35
C ALA A 209 0.23 -5.33 -7.15
N TRP A 210 -0.75 -5.44 -6.24
CA TRP A 210 -0.66 -6.35 -5.10
C TRP A 210 -0.67 -7.82 -5.53
N GLY A 211 -1.45 -8.20 -6.54
CA GLY A 211 -1.42 -9.56 -7.09
C GLY A 211 -0.06 -9.94 -7.69
N LYS A 212 0.60 -8.98 -8.35
CA LYS A 212 1.96 -9.15 -8.92
C LYS A 212 3.08 -9.06 -7.91
N SER A 213 2.80 -8.56 -6.70
CA SER A 213 3.78 -8.51 -5.62
C SER A 213 4.16 -9.89 -5.04
N LEU A 214 3.41 -10.94 -5.42
CA LEU A 214 3.62 -12.29 -4.95
C LEU A 214 4.83 -12.97 -5.63
N ASP A 215 5.95 -13.07 -4.92
CA ASP A 215 7.07 -13.95 -5.31
C ASP A 215 6.85 -15.36 -4.76
N ALA A 216 6.32 -16.26 -5.60
CA ALA A 216 5.99 -17.64 -5.20
C ALA A 216 7.19 -18.43 -4.66
N LEU A 217 8.40 -18.22 -5.19
CA LEU A 217 9.58 -18.97 -4.78
C LEU A 217 10.08 -18.52 -3.42
N ARG A 218 10.14 -17.20 -3.17
CA ARG A 218 10.56 -16.67 -1.87
C ARG A 218 9.49 -16.90 -0.81
N LEU A 219 8.22 -16.74 -1.15
CA LEU A 219 7.11 -17.04 -0.24
C LEU A 219 7.13 -18.51 0.21
N MET A 220 7.34 -19.46 -0.72
CA MET A 220 7.43 -20.87 -0.37
C MET A 220 8.54 -21.16 0.65
N LYS A 221 9.68 -20.46 0.58
CA LYS A 221 10.75 -20.58 1.58
C LYS A 221 10.32 -20.04 2.94
N LEU A 222 9.63 -18.89 2.98
CA LEU A 222 9.11 -18.33 4.22
C LEU A 222 8.06 -19.24 4.87
N LEU A 223 7.14 -19.80 4.08
CA LEU A 223 6.13 -20.74 4.56
C LEU A 223 6.76 -22.03 5.11
N LEU A 224 7.80 -22.55 4.47
CA LEU A 224 8.54 -23.71 4.98
C LEU A 224 9.22 -23.41 6.32
N LEU A 225 9.81 -22.21 6.46
CA LEU A 225 10.42 -21.77 7.71
C LEU A 225 9.38 -21.57 8.82
N ASP A 226 8.23 -20.96 8.51
CA ASP A 226 7.14 -20.79 9.47
C ASP A 226 6.63 -22.15 9.95
N GLY A 227 6.42 -23.10 9.03
CA GLY A 227 6.00 -24.46 9.40
C GLY A 227 7.00 -25.20 10.28
N GLU A 228 8.31 -24.99 10.11
CA GLU A 228 9.30 -25.59 11.01
C GLU A 228 9.31 -24.92 12.39
N LEU A 229 9.18 -23.60 12.44
CA LEU A 229 9.05 -22.87 13.71
C LEU A 229 7.76 -23.26 14.44
N ASP A 230 6.66 -23.47 13.73
CA ASP A 230 5.39 -23.90 14.30
C ASP A 230 5.51 -25.28 14.95
N ARG A 231 6.07 -26.26 14.23
CA ARG A 231 6.39 -27.58 14.80
C ARG A 231 7.33 -27.52 15.99
N GLN A 232 8.26 -26.56 16.00
CA GLN A 232 9.15 -26.34 17.14
C GLN A 232 8.39 -25.72 18.32
N PHE A 233 7.48 -24.79 18.08
CA PHE A 233 6.61 -24.20 19.08
C PHE A 233 5.75 -25.26 19.75
N GLU A 234 5.02 -26.06 18.95
CA GLU A 234 4.15 -27.14 19.45
C GLU A 234 4.91 -28.16 20.29
N ARG A 235 6.08 -28.62 19.82
CA ARG A 235 6.93 -29.55 20.59
C ARG A 235 7.38 -28.95 21.91
N THR A 236 7.81 -27.69 21.90
CA THR A 236 8.27 -26.99 23.12
C THR A 236 7.13 -26.81 24.12
N LEU A 237 5.96 -26.43 23.62
CA LEU A 237 4.75 -26.26 24.43
C LEU A 237 4.31 -27.60 25.04
N GLY A 238 4.30 -28.67 24.23
CA GLY A 238 3.99 -30.01 24.72
C GLY A 238 4.93 -30.49 25.82
N MET A 239 6.24 -30.22 25.70
CA MET A 239 7.22 -30.50 26.75
C MET A 239 6.94 -29.71 28.04
N LEU A 240 6.61 -28.42 27.92
CA LEU A 240 6.28 -27.56 29.05
C LEU A 240 5.04 -28.06 29.80
N LEU A 241 3.96 -28.33 29.07
CA LEU A 241 2.71 -28.85 29.63
C LEU A 241 2.92 -30.23 30.27
N ALA A 242 3.72 -31.10 29.66
CA ALA A 242 4.03 -32.40 30.24
C ALA A 242 4.81 -32.29 31.56
N LEU A 243 5.76 -31.34 31.67
CA LEU A 243 6.48 -31.07 32.91
C LEU A 243 5.59 -30.47 34.00
N GLN A 244 4.60 -29.65 33.62
CA GLN A 244 3.61 -29.10 34.55
C GLN A 244 2.66 -30.19 35.05
N ALA A 245 2.17 -31.05 34.16
CA ALA A 245 1.24 -32.13 34.50
C ALA A 245 1.87 -33.23 35.37
N LYS A 246 3.18 -33.49 35.23
CA LYS A 246 3.90 -34.48 36.04
C LYS A 246 4.11 -34.06 37.49
N ARG A 247 3.77 -32.83 37.88
CA ARG A 247 3.82 -32.43 39.28
C ARG A 247 2.46 -32.71 39.94
N PRO A 248 2.43 -33.47 41.05
CA PRO A 248 1.22 -33.57 41.85
C PRO A 248 0.88 -32.20 42.43
N SER A 249 -0.41 -31.95 42.66
CA SER A 249 -0.90 -30.83 43.47
C SER A 249 -0.26 -30.88 44.86
N GLU A 250 0.88 -30.24 45.04
CA GLU A 250 1.38 -29.91 46.37
C GLU A 250 0.41 -28.89 46.97
N GLY A 251 -0.56 -29.38 47.75
CA GLY A 251 -1.49 -28.56 48.51
C GLY A 251 -2.94 -29.04 48.47
N ASN A 252 -3.22 -30.24 48.97
CA ASN A 252 -4.45 -30.48 49.73
C ASN A 252 -4.26 -31.68 50.67
N ASP A 253 -3.47 -31.49 51.71
CA ASP A 253 -3.49 -32.30 52.93
C ASP A 253 -2.91 -31.42 54.06
N SER A 254 -3.80 -30.68 54.73
CA SER A 254 -3.75 -30.26 56.14
C SER A 254 -5.03 -29.50 56.49
#